data_AF-A0A151JKI7-F1
#
_entry.id   AF-A0A151JKI7-F1
#
_cell.length_a   1.000
_cell.length_b   1.000
_cell.length_c   1.000
_cell.angle_alpha   90.00
_cell.angle_beta   90.00
_cell.angle_gamma   90.00
#
_symmetry.space_group_name_H-M   'P 1'
#
loop_
_entity.id
_entity.type
_entity.pdbx_description
1 polymer ?
#
loop_
_entity_poly.entity_id
_entity_poly.type
_entity_poly.pdbx_seq_one_letter_code
_entity_poly.pdbx_strand_id
1 'polypeptide(L)'
;MYEALKHFHLLTIAISALLLSVRYALMMMDSPKLQHPFLKRFPHINDSLLLLSGIGLIVVTGFIPFTPANMWLTEKITCVLAYIALGLFALKLGKNKLLRTFSFFGALGWLAMAGKLAVAKTPLFFG
;
A
#
# COMPACT_ATOMS: atom_id res chain seq x y z
N MET A 1 21.15 -3.02 10.91
CA MET A 1 19.81 -2.63 11.38
C MET A 1 18.92 -2.14 10.23
N TYR A 2 19.36 -1.14 9.45
CA TYR A 2 18.60 -0.59 8.32
C TYR A 2 18.16 -1.63 7.27
N GLU A 3 19.07 -2.46 6.75
CA GLU A 3 18.74 -3.43 5.69
C GLU A 3 17.68 -4.46 6.14
N ALA A 4 17.79 -4.98 7.37
CA ALA A 4 16.80 -5.91 7.91
C ALA A 4 15.41 -5.26 8.00
N LEU A 5 15.33 -4.03 8.50
CA LEU A 5 14.08 -3.27 8.60
C LEU A 5 13.50 -2.94 7.21
N LYS A 6 14.36 -2.61 6.25
CA LYS A 6 13.97 -2.35 4.85
C LYS A 6 13.42 -3.60 4.19
N HIS A 7 14.07 -4.75 4.32
CA HIS A 7 13.57 -6.02 3.80
C HIS A 7 12.24 -6.42 4.45
N PHE A 8 12.12 -6.23 5.77
CA PHE A 8 10.86 -6.45 6.49
C PHE A 8 9.73 -5.54 5.99
N HIS A 9 10.01 -4.25 5.77
CA HIS A 9 9.04 -3.31 5.20
C HIS A 9 8.63 -3.72 3.77
N LEU A 10 9.57 -4.11 2.93
CA LEU A 10 9.27 -4.59 1.57
C LEU A 10 8.45 -5.90 1.59
N LEU A 11 8.72 -6.80 2.53
CA LEU A 11 7.94 -8.02 2.72
C LEU A 11 6.48 -7.71 3.09
N THR A 12 6.27 -6.79 4.06
CA THR A 12 4.90 -6.41 4.45
C THR A 12 4.14 -5.71 3.32
N ILE A 13 4.84 -4.94 2.46
CA ILE A 13 4.27 -4.38 1.22
C ILE A 13 3.82 -5.49 0.27
N ALA A 14 4.69 -6.46 0.00
CA ALA A 14 4.39 -7.57 -0.89
C ALA A 14 3.19 -8.40 -0.38
N ILE A 15 3.15 -8.66 0.93
CA ILE A 15 2.03 -9.36 1.58
C ILE A 15 0.74 -8.53 1.45
N SER A 16 0.77 -7.21 1.66
CA SER A 16 -0.41 -6.35 1.51
C SER A 16 -0.96 -6.40 0.09
N ALA A 17 -0.09 -6.26 -0.92
CA ALA A 17 -0.48 -6.31 -2.33
C ALA A 17 -1.04 -7.68 -2.74
N LEU A 18 -0.43 -8.77 -2.26
CA LEU A 18 -0.90 -10.13 -2.48
C LEU A 18 -2.28 -10.37 -1.85
N LEU A 19 -2.46 -9.97 -0.58
CA LEU A 19 -3.74 -10.12 0.11
C LEU A 19 -4.84 -9.28 -0.54
N LEU A 20 -4.53 -8.06 -1.00
CA LEU A 20 -5.47 -7.25 -1.78
C LEU A 20 -5.88 -7.99 -3.07
N SER A 21 -4.91 -8.54 -3.79
CA SER A 21 -5.15 -9.26 -5.06
C SER A 21 -6.00 -10.53 -4.86
N VAL A 22 -5.68 -11.34 -3.84
CA VAL A 22 -6.46 -12.53 -3.49
C VAL A 22 -7.90 -12.14 -3.10
N ARG A 23 -8.07 -11.13 -2.24
CA ARG A 23 -9.39 -10.66 -1.82
C ARG A 23 -10.18 -10.08 -2.98
N TYR A 24 -9.53 -9.37 -3.89
CA TYR A 24 -10.15 -8.83 -5.10
C TYR A 24 -10.63 -9.96 -6.00
N ALA A 25 -9.79 -10.97 -6.28
CA ALA A 25 -10.18 -12.13 -7.08
C ALA A 25 -11.38 -12.87 -6.48
N LEU A 26 -11.33 -13.16 -5.17
CA LEU A 26 -12.43 -13.80 -4.45
C LEU A 26 -13.72 -12.97 -4.47
N MET A 27 -13.59 -11.64 -4.39
CA MET A 27 -14.72 -10.71 -4.50
C MET A 27 -15.32 -10.73 -5.90
N MET A 28 -14.51 -10.73 -6.96
CA MET A 28 -15.01 -10.77 -8.35
C MET A 28 -15.71 -12.09 -8.69
N MET A 29 -15.31 -13.18 -8.02
CA MET A 29 -15.93 -14.50 -8.10
C MET A 29 -17.16 -14.67 -7.18
N ASP A 30 -17.54 -13.64 -6.41
CA ASP A 30 -18.60 -13.71 -5.40
C ASP A 30 -18.40 -14.89 -4.42
N SER A 31 -17.14 -15.22 -4.12
CA SER A 31 -16.79 -16.43 -3.38
C SER A 31 -17.07 -16.30 -1.87
N PRO A 32 -17.71 -17.29 -1.23
CA PRO A 32 -17.91 -17.29 0.22
C PRO A 32 -16.58 -17.31 1.00
N LYS A 33 -15.48 -17.75 0.38
CA LYS A 33 -14.14 -17.75 0.98
C LYS A 33 -13.67 -16.35 1.39
N LEU A 34 -14.19 -15.29 0.78
CA LEU A 34 -13.89 -13.91 1.18
C LEU A 34 -14.26 -13.62 2.65
N GLN A 35 -15.23 -14.38 3.20
CA GLN A 35 -15.67 -14.24 4.58
C GLN A 35 -14.76 -14.94 5.60
N HIS A 36 -13.77 -15.70 5.13
CA HIS A 36 -12.85 -16.44 5.99
C HIS A 36 -12.11 -15.50 6.95
N PRO A 37 -12.05 -15.83 8.26
CA PRO A 37 -11.53 -14.92 9.29
C PRO A 37 -10.10 -14.46 9.04
N PHE A 38 -9.26 -15.32 8.44
CA PHE A 38 -7.89 -14.95 8.06
C PHE A 38 -7.88 -13.75 7.09
N LEU A 39 -8.67 -13.78 6.02
CA LEU A 39 -8.73 -12.73 5.00
C LEU A 39 -9.37 -11.43 5.51
N LYS A 40 -10.06 -11.49 6.64
CA LYS A 40 -10.60 -10.31 7.34
C LYS A 40 -9.62 -9.71 8.34
N ARG A 41 -8.94 -10.54 9.15
CA ARG A 41 -8.11 -10.09 10.28
C ARG A 41 -6.65 -9.89 9.93
N PHE A 42 -6.06 -10.82 9.17
CA PHE A 42 -4.62 -10.82 8.89
C PHE A 42 -4.14 -9.58 8.11
N PRO A 43 -4.87 -9.05 7.11
CA PRO A 43 -4.46 -7.82 6.45
C PRO A 43 -4.25 -6.65 7.41
N HIS A 44 -5.11 -6.48 8.42
CA HIS A 44 -4.98 -5.40 9.39
C HIS A 44 -3.71 -5.52 10.25
N ILE A 45 -3.33 -6.74 10.63
CA ILE A 45 -2.08 -7.01 11.36
C ILE A 45 -0.88 -6.63 10.48
N ASN A 46 -0.88 -7.10 9.23
CA ASN A 46 0.17 -6.77 8.28
C ASN A 46 0.26 -5.26 8.00
N ASP A 47 -0.87 -4.57 7.88
CA ASP A 47 -0.92 -3.13 7.65
C ASP A 47 -0.35 -2.35 8.85
N SER A 48 -0.62 -2.78 10.08
CA SER A 48 0.04 -2.21 11.27
C SER A 48 1.56 -2.41 11.22
N LEU A 49 2.04 -3.60 10.86
CA LEU A 49 3.48 -3.87 10.71
C LEU A 49 4.12 -3.06 9.58
N LEU A 50 3.40 -2.87 8.47
CA LEU A 50 3.83 -2.04 7.33
C LEU A 50 3.99 -0.58 7.74
N LEU A 51 3.02 -0.01 8.47
CA LEU A 51 3.09 1.37 8.95
C LEU A 51 4.19 1.54 10.00
N LEU A 52 4.27 0.63 10.98
CA LEU A 52 5.32 0.68 12.02
C LEU A 52 6.72 0.56 11.41
N SER A 53 6.92 -0.33 10.44
CA SER A 53 8.21 -0.46 9.76
C SER A 53 8.54 0.75 8.90
N GLY A 54 7.55 1.40 8.28
CA GLY A 54 7.72 2.68 7.57
C GLY A 54 8.17 3.81 8.49
N ILE A 55 7.54 3.94 9.67
CA ILE A 55 7.95 4.90 10.71
C ILE A 55 9.37 4.57 11.19
N GLY A 56 9.67 3.29 11.43
CA GLY A 56 11.02 2.86 11.81
C GLY A 56 12.06 3.26 10.76
N LEU A 57 11.75 3.14 9.46
CA LEU A 57 12.65 3.59 8.40
C LEU A 57 12.84 5.11 8.41
N ILE A 58 11.80 5.89 8.69
CA ILE A 58 11.90 7.34 8.86
C ILE A 58 12.86 7.68 10.00
N VAL A 59 12.72 7.03 11.16
CA VAL A 59 13.57 7.26 12.34
C VAL A 59 15.03 6.88 12.04
N VAL A 60 15.26 5.74 11.39
CA VAL A 60 16.64 5.26 11.09
C VAL A 60 17.32 6.09 10.00
N THR A 61 16.57 6.60 9.03
CA THR A 61 17.14 7.37 7.91
C THR A 61 17.21 8.87 8.17
N GLY A 62 16.40 9.39 9.10
CA GLY A 62 16.28 10.82 9.35
C GLY A 62 15.48 11.57 8.28
N PHE A 63 14.85 10.88 7.32
CA PHE A 63 14.03 11.54 6.30
C PHE A 63 12.71 12.02 6.90
N ILE A 64 12.57 13.33 7.09
CA ILE A 64 11.37 13.94 7.67
C ILE A 64 10.38 14.28 6.55
N PRO A 65 9.18 13.65 6.49
CA PRO A 65 8.16 13.99 5.50
C PRO A 65 7.63 15.41 5.71
N PHE A 66 6.92 15.93 4.72
CA PHE A 66 6.32 17.28 4.74
C PHE A 66 7.34 18.42 4.85
N THR A 67 8.59 18.16 4.44
CA THR A 67 9.66 19.17 4.35
C THR A 67 10.08 19.37 2.89
N PRO A 68 10.54 20.58 2.49
CA PRO A 68 11.00 20.85 1.12
C PRO A 68 12.15 19.92 0.68
N ALA A 69 13.03 19.54 1.59
CA ALA A 69 14.16 18.66 1.29
C ALA A 69 13.75 17.19 1.03
N ASN A 70 12.57 16.76 1.49
CA ASN A 70 12.12 15.36 1.41
C ASN A 70 10.73 15.22 0.79
N MET A 71 10.41 16.06 -0.20
CA MET A 71 9.09 16.05 -0.84
C MET A 71 8.74 14.72 -1.49
N TRP A 72 9.74 13.97 -1.97
CA TRP A 72 9.58 12.60 -2.47
C TRP A 72 8.94 11.66 -1.44
N LEU A 73 9.24 11.85 -0.14
CA LEU A 73 8.67 11.05 0.93
C LEU A 73 7.22 11.44 1.21
N THR A 74 6.91 12.73 1.14
CA THR A 74 5.53 13.24 1.19
C THR A 74 4.69 12.63 0.06
N GLU A 75 5.20 12.66 -1.17
CA GLU A 75 4.54 12.01 -2.32
C GLU A 75 4.37 10.52 -2.11
N LYS A 76 5.38 9.84 -1.57
CA LYS A 76 5.31 8.41 -1.28
C LYS A 76 4.18 8.11 -0.29
N ILE A 77 4.03 8.91 0.76
CA ILE A 77 2.92 8.78 1.72
C ILE A 77 1.58 9.01 1.02
N THR A 78 1.47 10.04 0.19
CA THR A 78 0.24 10.30 -0.60
C THR A 78 -0.10 9.11 -1.51
N CYS A 79 0.89 8.49 -2.17
CA CYS A 79 0.67 7.30 -2.98
C CYS A 79 0.14 6.11 -2.13
N VAL A 80 0.67 5.93 -0.92
CA VAL A 80 0.19 4.88 0.00
C VAL A 80 -1.25 5.15 0.44
N LEU A 81 -1.61 6.41 0.72
CA LEU A 81 -2.99 6.79 1.05
C LEU A 81 -3.94 6.52 -0.13
N ALA A 82 -3.53 6.87 -1.35
CA ALA A 82 -4.29 6.57 -2.56
C ALA A 82 -4.46 5.05 -2.78
N TYR A 83 -3.40 4.26 -2.57
CA TYR A 83 -3.46 2.80 -2.60
C TYR A 83 -4.50 2.24 -1.62
N ILE A 84 -4.50 2.71 -0.37
CA ILE A 84 -5.47 2.26 0.66
C ILE A 84 -6.90 2.64 0.26
N ALA A 85 -7.12 3.89 -0.15
CA ALA A 85 -8.43 4.36 -0.57
C ALA A 85 -8.99 3.54 -1.74
N LEU A 86 -8.19 3.33 -2.78
CA LEU A 86 -8.59 2.53 -3.94
C LEU A 86 -8.78 1.05 -3.60
N GLY A 87 -8.00 0.50 -2.67
CA GLY A 87 -8.24 -0.84 -2.12
C GLY A 87 -9.61 -0.97 -1.44
N LEU A 88 -10.06 0.07 -0.71
CA LEU A 88 -11.40 0.12 -0.13
C LEU A 88 -12.49 0.19 -1.21
N PHE A 89 -12.28 0.95 -2.29
CA PHE A 89 -13.20 0.97 -3.43
C PHE A 89 -13.24 -0.37 -4.16
N ALA A 90 -12.10 -1.01 -4.36
CA ALA A 90 -12.01 -2.32 -5.00
C ALA A 90 -12.79 -3.39 -4.24
N LEU A 91 -12.72 -3.39 -2.90
CA LEU A 91 -13.29 -4.47 -2.09
C LEU A 91 -14.67 -4.16 -1.47
N LYS A 92 -14.95 -2.93 -1.06
CA LYS A 92 -16.14 -2.58 -0.27
C LYS A 92 -17.06 -1.57 -0.96
N LEU A 93 -16.51 -0.44 -1.42
CA LEU A 93 -17.33 0.71 -1.84
C LEU A 93 -17.74 0.70 -3.32
N GLY A 94 -17.09 -0.12 -4.16
CA GLY A 94 -17.40 -0.18 -5.58
C GLY A 94 -18.81 -0.73 -5.83
N LYS A 95 -19.64 0.06 -6.53
CA LYS A 95 -21.05 -0.30 -6.82
C LYS A 95 -21.18 -1.39 -7.87
N ASN A 96 -20.22 -1.51 -8.79
CA ASN A 96 -20.22 -2.51 -9.86
C ASN A 96 -18.82 -3.11 -10.06
N LYS A 97 -18.75 -4.25 -10.76
CA LYS A 97 -17.50 -4.98 -11.02
C LYS A 97 -16.49 -4.13 -11.80
N LEU A 98 -16.95 -3.29 -12.73
CA LEU A 98 -16.09 -2.41 -13.52
C LEU A 98 -15.32 -1.40 -12.66
N LEU A 99 -16.01 -0.64 -11.79
CA LEU A 99 -15.39 0.33 -10.90
C LEU A 99 -14.41 -0.36 -9.93
N ARG A 100 -14.73 -1.58 -9.48
CA ARG A 100 -13.86 -2.37 -8.62
C ARG A 100 -12.57 -2.75 -9.34
N THR A 101 -12.66 -3.16 -10.61
CA THR A 101 -11.50 -3.46 -11.46
C THR A 101 -10.61 -2.24 -11.65
N PHE A 102 -11.18 -1.08 -12.01
CA PHE A 102 -10.41 0.15 -12.15
C PHE A 102 -9.76 0.57 -10.84
N SER A 103 -10.47 0.44 -9.72
CA SER A 103 -9.92 0.75 -8.40
C SER A 103 -8.78 -0.20 -8.02
N PHE A 104 -8.89 -1.49 -8.34
CA PHE A 104 -7.83 -2.47 -8.09
C PHE A 104 -6.55 -2.16 -8.87
N PHE A 105 -6.66 -1.97 -10.19
CA PHE A 105 -5.50 -1.62 -11.01
C PHE A 105 -4.94 -0.24 -10.67
N GLY A 106 -5.81 0.72 -10.34
CA GLY A 106 -5.41 2.03 -9.83
C GLY A 106 -4.59 1.91 -8.55
N ALA A 107 -5.03 1.08 -7.58
CA ALA A 107 -4.30 0.83 -6.35
C ALA A 107 -2.89 0.27 -6.66
N LEU A 108 -2.79 -0.74 -7.52
CA LEU A 108 -1.49 -1.29 -7.93
C LEU A 108 -0.60 -0.25 -8.62
N GLY A 109 -1.18 0.64 -9.43
CA GLY A 109 -0.46 1.75 -10.06
C GLY A 109 0.13 2.72 -9.03
N TRP A 110 -0.65 3.12 -8.02
CA TRP A 110 -0.15 3.96 -6.93
C TRP A 110 0.91 3.27 -6.08
N LEU A 111 0.79 1.95 -5.87
CA LEU A 111 1.81 1.18 -5.18
C LEU A 111 3.12 1.14 -5.98
N ALA A 112 3.04 0.92 -7.30
CA ALA A 112 4.20 0.96 -8.18
C ALA A 112 4.87 2.34 -8.17
N MET A 113 4.07 3.41 -8.17
CA MET A 113 4.57 4.79 -8.06
C MET A 113 5.27 5.04 -6.73
N ALA A 114 4.71 4.58 -5.61
CA ALA A 114 5.36 4.64 -4.30
C ALA A 114 6.71 3.89 -4.29
N GLY A 115 6.80 2.76 -4.99
CA GLY A 115 8.03 2.01 -5.19
C GLY A 115 9.06 2.79 -6.02
N LYS A 116 8.64 3.42 -7.12
CA LYS A 116 9.50 4.28 -7.95
C LYS A 116 10.06 5.45 -7.13
N LEU A 117 9.23 6.15 -6.36
CA LEU A 117 9.66 7.23 -5.47
C LEU A 117 10.67 6.75 -4.42
N ALA A 118 10.50 5.54 -3.89
CA ALA A 118 11.44 4.98 -2.92
C ALA A 118 12.83 4.69 -3.50
N VAL A 119 12.92 4.36 -4.80
CA VAL A 119 14.19 4.10 -5.50
C VAL A 119 14.82 5.42 -5.97
N ALA A 120 14.03 6.26 -6.64
CA ALA A 120 14.50 7.51 -7.23
C ALA A 120 14.83 8.58 -6.19
N LYS A 121 14.08 8.62 -5.07
CA LYS A 121 14.16 9.64 -4.02
C LYS A 121 14.06 11.08 -4.55
N THR A 122 13.40 11.25 -5.68
CA THR A 122 13.08 12.54 -6.30
C THR A 122 11.57 12.71 -6.36
N PRO A 123 11.03 13.91 -6.05
CA PRO A 123 9.61 14.18 -6.24
C PRO A 123 9.28 14.16 -7.73
N LEU A 124 8.09 13.66 -8.06
CA LEU A 124 7.59 13.53 -9.44
C LEU A 124 6.47 14.53 -9.73
N PHE A 125 5.76 15.04 -8.71
CA PHE A 125 4.58 15.89 -8.88
C PHE A 125 4.67 17.23 -8.16
N PHE A 126 5.31 17.28 -6.99
CA PHE A 126 5.43 18.48 -6.18
C PHE A 126 6.80 19.16 -6.34
N GLY A 127 7.59 18.79 -7.36
CA GLY A 127 8.93 19.35 -7.61
C GLY A 127 8.93 20.78 -8.12
#